data_AF-A0A6G0UDP6-F1
#
_entry.id   AF-A0A6G0UDP6-F1
#
_cell.length_a   1.000
_cell.length_b   1.000
_cell.length_c   1.000
_cell.angle_alpha   90.00
_cell.angle_beta   90.00
_cell.angle_gamma   90.00
#
_symmetry.space_group_name_H-M   'P 1'
#
loop_
_entity.id
_entity.type
_entity.pdbx_description
1 polymer ?
#
loop_
_entity_poly.entity_id
_entity_poly.type
_entity_poly.pdbx_seq_one_letter_code
_entity_poly.pdbx_strand_id
1 'polypeptide(L)'
;MDVDVRAVNVNQLVKDRATEIQKMFLAFKAGRGTRTPMQRLPRHMRRRAMSHNVKRMPRNWRNYAINATKKSKHRAKPPSRFYRRRRIFADGSDECLRTHRWHAKRYRMIKAFGTKIAHKCFQKVQRSCVRNSAKGCCIVDHSYWKIVKVEASKGFESALKTFARIKSLPNFEDGRCHQLVLYSPEAKTFKNCLGPVLVWKKKENSPGFFEFCLHPAVVPGFFENFSRFLPNVVEKRAILTFYGPESLKKIVETLKLKCDEEKENLFNDVIEGALVVGSLVFNFSTKIDEKVFDFQLIYRKGPPEMILDLVFDEAFEKEVFYKFVHNRCRVLGLFDEENKIVPMSRIFDLEEKPKINKRQKRKLKKQKVSEEVEEPGFKIPQGTVIGRIVRGLRWTSRQGAYYGFGYCSKRSLDNLMGSGKSTVFFRNPDSQKYREAKVVVVDKSERF
;
A
#
# COMPACT_ATOMS: atom_id res chain seq x y z
N MET A 1 66.30 37.30 -16.06
CA MET A 1 65.15 37.68 -15.22
C MET A 1 64.83 36.47 -14.38
N ASP A 2 65.21 36.51 -13.10
CA ASP A 2 64.95 35.44 -12.15
C ASP A 2 63.44 35.26 -11.99
N VAL A 3 62.93 34.11 -12.44
CA VAL A 3 61.54 33.73 -12.19
C VAL A 3 61.48 33.33 -10.72
N ASP A 4 60.90 34.20 -9.91
CA ASP A 4 60.68 33.97 -8.49
C ASP A 4 59.97 32.62 -8.29
N VAL A 5 60.70 31.64 -7.74
CA VAL A 5 60.31 30.22 -7.67
C VAL A 5 59.04 30.00 -6.83
N ARG A 6 58.53 31.05 -6.17
CA ARG A 6 57.30 31.06 -5.36
C ARG A 6 56.11 31.77 -6.01
N ALA A 7 56.22 32.22 -7.26
CA ALA A 7 55.11 32.91 -7.94
C ALA A 7 53.95 31.95 -8.28
N VAL A 8 52.77 32.20 -7.71
CA VAL A 8 51.56 31.39 -7.96
C VAL A 8 50.72 31.99 -9.08
N ASN A 9 50.41 31.20 -10.12
CA ASN A 9 49.49 31.60 -11.17
C ASN A 9 48.04 31.58 -10.66
N VAL A 10 47.52 32.76 -10.31
CA VAL A 10 46.18 32.95 -9.75
C VAL A 10 45.09 32.45 -10.69
N ASN A 11 45.24 32.65 -12.00
CA ASN A 11 44.23 32.23 -12.98
C ASN A 11 44.12 30.71 -13.06
N GLN A 12 45.25 30.02 -13.00
CA GLN A 12 45.26 28.55 -12.99
C GLN A 12 44.67 28.03 -11.66
N LEU A 13 45.10 28.60 -10.52
CA LEU A 13 44.59 28.23 -9.21
C LEU A 13 43.06 28.41 -9.08
N VAL A 14 42.53 29.51 -9.61
CA VAL A 14 41.07 29.79 -9.61
C VAL A 14 40.33 28.82 -10.53
N LYS A 15 40.89 28.48 -11.71
CA LYS A 15 40.29 27.47 -12.61
C LYS A 15 40.25 26.10 -11.96
N ASP A 16 41.34 25.67 -11.34
CA ASP A 16 41.45 24.38 -10.65
C ASP A 16 40.45 24.29 -9.48
N ARG A 17 40.31 25.39 -8.71
CA ARG A 17 39.38 25.47 -7.57
C ARG A 17 37.96 25.90 -7.92
N ALA A 18 37.65 26.19 -9.19
CA ALA A 18 36.33 26.72 -9.57
C ALA A 18 35.21 25.74 -9.21
N THR A 19 35.46 24.44 -9.41
CA THR A 19 34.49 23.38 -9.09
C THR A 19 34.27 23.25 -7.57
N GLU A 20 35.32 23.41 -6.76
CA GLU A 20 35.25 23.37 -5.30
C GLU A 20 34.49 24.58 -4.76
N ILE A 21 34.82 25.77 -5.26
CA ILE A 21 34.13 27.02 -4.93
C ILE A 21 32.65 26.90 -5.30
N GLN A 22 32.34 26.36 -6.48
CA GLN A 22 30.95 26.14 -6.91
C GLN A 22 30.21 25.13 -6.03
N LYS A 23 30.85 23.99 -5.69
CA LYS A 23 30.29 22.99 -4.76
C LYS A 23 30.03 23.62 -3.39
N MET A 24 30.95 24.43 -2.88
CA MET A 24 30.79 25.17 -1.63
C MET A 24 29.62 26.15 -1.70
N PHE A 25 29.51 26.95 -2.76
CA PHE A 25 28.39 27.87 -2.95
C PHE A 25 27.05 27.15 -3.04
N LEU A 26 26.98 26.01 -3.73
CA LEU A 26 25.77 25.18 -3.82
C LEU A 26 25.38 24.61 -2.46
N ALA A 27 26.33 24.07 -1.70
CA ALA A 27 26.10 23.56 -0.35
C ALA A 27 25.61 24.67 0.61
N PHE A 28 26.23 25.85 0.51
CA PHE A 28 25.87 27.02 1.29
C PHE A 28 24.46 27.54 0.96
N LYS A 29 24.12 27.65 -0.33
CA LYS A 29 22.76 28.04 -0.79
C LYS A 29 21.69 27.02 -0.40
N ALA A 30 22.00 25.72 -0.43
CA ALA A 30 21.07 24.68 0.01
C ALA A 30 20.69 24.84 1.50
N GLY A 31 21.64 25.25 2.34
CA GLY A 31 21.48 25.44 3.79
C GLY A 31 20.96 26.81 4.23
N ARG A 32 21.24 27.89 3.47
CA ARG A 32 21.00 29.29 3.88
C ARG A 32 20.00 30.06 3.02
N GLY A 33 18.87 29.44 2.66
CA GLY A 33 17.69 30.28 2.36
C GLY A 33 17.34 31.14 3.58
N THR A 34 16.62 32.25 3.40
CA THR A 34 16.03 33.12 4.45
C THR A 34 14.97 32.37 5.27
N ARG A 35 15.37 31.24 5.84
CA ARG A 35 14.53 30.27 6.49
C ARG A 35 14.57 30.55 7.97
N THR A 36 13.39 30.81 8.52
CA THR A 36 13.23 30.90 9.97
C THR A 36 13.76 29.62 10.64
N PRO A 37 14.15 29.67 11.93
CA PRO A 37 14.58 28.48 12.67
C PRO A 37 13.68 27.25 12.48
N MET A 38 12.36 27.48 12.37
CA MET A 38 11.36 26.43 12.13
C MET A 38 11.39 25.86 10.71
N GLN A 39 11.75 26.66 9.71
CA GLN A 39 11.85 26.27 8.31
C GLN A 39 13.16 25.55 7.99
N ARG A 40 14.17 25.59 8.87
CA ARG A 40 15.39 24.80 8.71
C ARG A 40 15.17 23.31 8.95
N LEU A 41 14.19 22.92 9.77
CA LEU A 41 13.85 21.52 9.99
C LEU A 41 13.38 20.82 8.70
N PRO A 42 13.63 19.52 8.52
CA PRO A 42 13.03 18.73 7.44
C PRO A 42 11.50 18.81 7.44
N ARG A 43 10.88 18.85 6.26
CA ARG A 43 9.41 19.03 6.12
C ARG A 43 8.59 18.04 6.94
N HIS A 44 9.03 16.78 7.07
CA HIS A 44 8.33 15.74 7.82
C HIS A 44 8.40 15.92 9.35
N MET A 45 9.40 16.65 9.86
CA MET A 45 9.54 16.97 11.29
C MET A 45 8.79 18.24 11.70
N ARG A 46 8.49 19.14 10.75
CA ARG A 46 7.86 20.42 11.06
C ARG A 46 6.45 20.23 11.63
N ARG A 47 6.19 20.87 12.77
CA ARG A 47 4.85 20.98 13.37
C ARG A 47 4.35 22.42 13.24
N ARG A 48 3.09 22.59 12.84
CA ARG A 48 2.46 23.93 12.74
C ARG A 48 2.47 24.69 14.06
N ALA A 49 2.38 23.98 15.19
CA ALA A 49 2.38 24.57 16.52
C ALA A 49 3.75 25.08 17.00
N MET A 50 4.85 24.84 16.28
CA MET A 50 6.19 25.29 16.68
C MET A 50 6.32 26.82 16.71
N SER A 51 5.53 27.54 15.91
CA SER A 51 5.53 28.99 15.90
C SER A 51 4.96 29.60 17.17
N HIS A 52 4.02 28.92 17.82
CA HIS A 52 3.41 29.35 19.07
C HIS A 52 4.09 28.72 20.31
N ASN A 53 4.64 27.50 20.18
CA ASN A 53 5.23 26.78 21.30
C ASN A 53 6.58 26.16 20.91
N VAL A 54 7.66 26.76 21.43
CA VAL A 54 9.05 26.34 21.18
C VAL A 54 9.32 24.92 21.66
N LYS A 55 8.58 24.39 22.66
CA LYS A 55 8.75 23.01 23.15
C LYS A 55 8.46 21.95 22.07
N ARG A 56 7.76 22.32 20.98
CA ARG A 56 7.51 21.45 19.82
C ARG A 56 8.72 21.32 18.88
N MET A 57 9.80 22.07 19.11
CA MET A 57 11.09 21.91 18.44
C MET A 57 12.00 20.92 19.20
N PRO A 58 12.97 20.27 18.52
CA PRO A 58 14.03 19.49 19.16
C PRO A 58 14.78 20.32 20.21
N ARG A 59 15.21 19.70 21.32
CA ARG A 59 15.81 20.39 22.48
C ARG A 59 16.95 21.33 22.07
N ASN A 60 17.90 20.84 21.28
CA ASN A 60 19.09 21.59 20.84
C ASN A 60 18.74 22.80 19.95
N TRP A 61 17.56 22.78 19.30
CA TRP A 61 17.11 23.86 18.42
C TRP A 61 16.22 24.89 19.13
N ARG A 62 15.87 24.66 20.40
CA ARG A 62 14.96 25.55 21.15
C ARG A 62 15.60 26.91 21.34
N ASN A 63 16.84 26.98 21.82
CA ASN A 63 17.53 28.24 22.11
C ASN A 63 17.58 29.16 20.87
N TYR A 64 17.88 28.57 19.71
CA TYR A 64 17.89 29.27 18.43
C TYR A 64 16.50 29.76 17.98
N ALA A 65 15.44 29.04 18.34
CA ALA A 65 14.06 29.37 17.96
C ALA A 65 13.37 30.34 18.94
N ILE A 66 13.80 30.45 20.20
CA ILE A 66 13.17 31.31 21.22
C ILE A 66 13.05 32.75 20.73
N ASN A 67 14.14 33.31 20.19
CA ASN A 67 14.15 34.71 19.75
C ASN A 67 13.22 34.94 18.55
N ALA A 68 13.14 33.98 17.63
CA ALA A 68 12.22 34.05 16.49
C ALA A 68 10.75 33.94 16.93
N THR A 69 10.45 33.11 17.93
CA THR A 69 9.09 32.97 18.49
C THR A 69 8.69 34.18 19.34
N LYS A 70 9.60 34.75 20.15
CA LYS A 70 9.34 35.99 20.91
C LYS A 70 9.00 37.17 19.99
N LYS A 71 9.70 37.28 18.86
CA LYS A 71 9.42 38.30 17.83
C LYS A 71 8.09 38.07 17.09
N SER A 72 7.51 36.87 17.15
CA SER A 72 6.26 36.56 16.46
C SER A 72 5.03 37.05 17.25
N LYS A 73 4.33 38.06 16.72
CA LYS A 73 3.07 38.56 17.28
C LYS A 73 1.90 37.67 16.86
N HIS A 74 1.82 36.48 17.44
CA HIS A 74 0.70 35.58 17.19
C HIS A 74 -0.50 35.92 18.08
N ARG A 75 -1.65 36.27 17.49
CA ARG A 75 -2.91 36.44 18.23
C ARG A 75 -3.29 35.12 18.90
N ALA A 76 -3.64 35.17 20.19
CA ALA A 76 -4.20 34.03 20.91
C ALA A 76 -5.46 33.55 20.18
N LYS A 77 -5.50 32.26 19.80
CA LYS A 77 -6.69 31.70 19.17
C LYS A 77 -7.78 31.57 20.24
N PRO A 78 -9.02 32.00 19.97
CA PRO A 78 -10.12 31.72 20.88
C PRO A 78 -10.23 30.20 21.08
N PRO A 79 -10.61 29.74 22.28
CA PRO A 79 -10.73 28.31 22.57
C PRO A 79 -11.66 27.66 21.55
N SER A 80 -11.20 26.57 20.93
CA SER A 80 -11.95 25.93 19.86
C SER A 80 -13.34 25.46 20.34
N ARG A 81 -14.35 25.49 19.46
CA ARG A 81 -15.70 24.99 19.76
C ARG A 81 -15.70 23.54 20.28
N PHE A 82 -14.72 22.74 19.85
CA PHE A 82 -14.49 21.37 20.32
C PHE A 82 -13.98 21.32 21.77
N TYR A 83 -13.09 22.23 22.16
CA TYR A 83 -12.60 22.32 23.55
C TYR A 83 -13.72 22.69 24.55
N ARG A 84 -14.68 23.51 24.11
CA ARG A 84 -15.89 23.83 24.89
C ARG A 84 -16.87 22.66 25.03
N ARG A 85 -16.89 21.76 24.05
CA ARG A 85 -17.74 20.57 24.03
C ARG A 85 -16.88 19.36 24.44
N ARG A 86 -16.56 19.22 25.73
CA ARG A 86 -16.04 17.95 26.26
C ARG A 86 -17.10 16.88 26.05
N ARG A 87 -17.12 16.25 24.88
CA ARG A 87 -17.93 15.06 24.66
C ARG A 87 -17.15 13.87 25.18
N ILE A 88 -17.74 13.19 26.16
CA ILE A 88 -17.58 11.76 26.38
C ILE A 88 -17.76 11.14 24.98
N PHE A 89 -16.72 10.50 24.44
CA PHE A 89 -16.87 9.78 23.19
C PHE A 89 -17.88 8.67 23.46
N ALA A 90 -19.09 8.80 22.92
CA ALA A 90 -20.08 7.74 23.01
C ALA A 90 -19.53 6.54 22.25
N ASP A 91 -19.38 5.44 22.96
CA ASP A 91 -18.99 4.12 22.47
C ASP A 91 -20.13 3.52 21.63
N GLY A 92 -20.46 4.18 20.52
CA GLY A 92 -21.45 3.72 19.58
C GLY A 92 -20.89 2.57 18.75
N SER A 93 -21.38 1.35 19.05
CA SER A 93 -21.53 0.12 18.25
C SER A 93 -20.35 -0.45 17.44
N ASP A 94 -19.38 0.35 17.02
CA ASP A 94 -18.32 -0.08 16.11
C ASP A 94 -17.05 -0.41 16.88
N GLU A 95 -16.62 -1.67 16.77
CA GLU A 95 -15.35 -2.13 17.30
C GLU A 95 -14.18 -1.34 16.70
N CYS A 96 -13.23 -0.97 17.55
CA CYS A 96 -12.03 -0.23 17.18
C CYS A 96 -10.80 -1.09 17.46
N LEU A 97 -9.86 -1.15 16.52
CA LEU A 97 -8.56 -1.81 16.73
C LEU A 97 -7.80 -1.20 17.92
N ARG A 98 -6.90 -1.95 18.56
CA ARG A 98 -6.16 -1.46 19.74
C ARG A 98 -5.25 -0.29 19.39
N THR A 99 -4.73 -0.26 18.16
CA THR A 99 -3.95 0.86 17.59
C THR A 99 -4.81 2.06 17.15
N HIS A 100 -6.15 1.99 17.21
CA HIS A 100 -7.07 2.97 16.62
C HIS A 100 -6.73 4.42 17.02
N ARG A 101 -6.42 4.67 18.30
CA ARG A 101 -6.07 6.02 18.79
C ARG A 101 -4.81 6.57 18.13
N TRP A 102 -3.85 5.72 17.78
CA TRP A 102 -2.63 6.14 17.08
C TRP A 102 -2.94 6.50 15.63
N HIS A 103 -3.70 5.66 14.94
CA HIS A 103 -4.10 5.85 13.55
C HIS A 103 -5.04 7.05 13.41
N ALA A 104 -6.06 7.21 14.24
CA ALA A 104 -7.01 8.33 14.19
C ALA A 104 -6.34 9.70 14.31
N LYS A 105 -5.16 9.79 14.95
CA LYS A 105 -4.36 11.02 15.05
C LYS A 105 -3.55 11.34 13.78
N ARG A 106 -3.34 10.37 12.88
CA ARG A 106 -2.37 10.45 11.77
C ARG A 106 -2.95 10.09 10.40
N TYR A 107 -4.06 9.36 10.39
CA TYR A 107 -4.74 8.82 9.23
C TYR A 107 -6.20 9.25 9.27
N ARG A 108 -6.80 9.32 8.08
CA ARG A 108 -8.25 9.35 7.92
C ARG A 108 -8.78 7.95 8.26
N MET A 109 -9.65 7.86 9.25
CA MET A 109 -10.32 6.62 9.61
C MET A 109 -11.57 6.43 8.74
N ILE A 110 -11.83 5.19 8.33
CA ILE A 110 -13.07 4.76 7.67
C ILE A 110 -13.73 3.67 8.51
N LYS A 111 -15.05 3.56 8.44
CA LYS A 111 -15.77 2.40 8.97
C LYS A 111 -15.83 1.38 7.84
N ALA A 112 -15.18 0.24 8.01
CA ALA A 112 -15.17 -0.85 7.04
C ALA A 112 -15.16 -2.18 7.81
N PHE A 113 -15.86 -3.18 7.30
CA PHE A 113 -15.83 -4.54 7.87
C PHE A 113 -16.22 -4.61 9.36
N GLY A 114 -17.19 -3.79 9.78
CA GLY A 114 -17.63 -3.71 11.19
C GLY A 114 -16.63 -3.02 12.13
N THR A 115 -15.49 -2.52 11.63
CA THR A 115 -14.44 -1.87 12.44
C THR A 115 -13.99 -0.52 11.88
N LYS A 116 -13.30 0.28 12.71
CA LYS A 116 -12.71 1.56 12.27
C LYS A 116 -11.24 1.41 11.88
N ILE A 117 -10.98 1.38 10.57
CA ILE A 117 -9.65 1.11 10.00
C ILE A 117 -9.01 2.39 9.44
N ALA A 118 -7.67 2.44 9.44
CA ALA A 118 -6.90 3.53 8.89
C ALA A 118 -6.89 3.47 7.36
N HIS A 119 -7.44 4.49 6.70
CA HIS A 119 -7.43 4.60 5.24
C HIS A 119 -6.18 5.33 4.75
N LYS A 120 -6.23 6.67 4.68
CA LYS A 120 -5.18 7.49 4.08
C LYS A 120 -4.43 8.32 5.10
N CYS A 121 -3.10 8.36 4.99
CA CYS A 121 -2.28 9.27 5.82
C CYS A 121 -2.61 10.74 5.52
N PHE A 122 -2.61 11.60 6.55
CA PHE A 122 -2.75 13.05 6.34
C PHE A 122 -1.52 13.68 5.64
N GLN A 123 -0.38 12.99 5.66
CA GLN A 123 0.81 13.40 4.93
C GLN A 123 0.83 12.76 3.53
N LYS A 124 1.35 13.49 2.54
CA LYS A 124 1.58 12.97 1.19
C LYS A 124 2.83 12.07 1.20
N VAL A 125 2.67 10.80 1.58
CA VAL A 125 3.77 9.85 1.78
C VAL A 125 3.85 8.72 0.77
N GLN A 126 2.89 8.59 -0.16
CA GLN A 126 2.76 7.49 -1.13
C GLN A 126 4.09 7.08 -1.79
N ARG A 127 4.76 7.99 -2.50
CA ARG A 127 6.05 7.69 -3.17
C ARG A 127 7.13 7.23 -2.20
N SER A 128 7.12 7.76 -0.98
CA SER A 128 8.11 7.39 0.01
C SER A 128 7.76 6.10 0.74
N CYS A 129 6.49 5.71 0.78
CA CYS A 129 6.06 4.37 1.18
C CYS A 129 6.50 3.34 0.15
N VAL A 130 6.25 3.58 -1.15
CA VAL A 130 6.73 2.70 -2.24
C VAL A 130 8.24 2.51 -2.18
N ARG A 131 9.02 3.60 -2.05
CA ARG A 131 10.48 3.50 -1.90
C ARG A 131 10.92 2.73 -0.66
N ASN A 132 10.25 2.94 0.47
CA ASN A 132 10.55 2.21 1.70
C ASN A 132 10.11 0.76 1.64
N SER A 133 9.09 0.42 0.85
CA SER A 133 8.65 -0.95 0.65
C SER A 133 9.64 -1.74 -0.19
N ALA A 134 10.34 -1.08 -1.12
CA ALA A 134 11.36 -1.70 -1.96
C ALA A 134 12.74 -1.77 -1.28
N LYS A 135 13.13 -0.72 -0.54
CA LYS A 135 14.50 -0.60 0.02
C LYS A 135 14.59 -0.65 1.53
N GLY A 136 13.48 -0.53 2.23
CA GLY A 136 13.46 -0.38 3.68
C GLY A 136 12.42 -1.29 4.32
N CYS A 137 11.70 -0.72 5.29
CA CYS A 137 10.64 -1.42 6.01
C CYS A 137 9.40 -0.53 6.12
N CYS A 138 8.25 -1.11 5.80
CA CYS A 138 6.93 -0.54 6.05
C CYS A 138 6.07 -1.52 6.85
N ILE A 139 5.14 -1.00 7.66
CA ILE A 139 4.24 -1.82 8.50
C ILE A 139 2.78 -1.43 8.24
N VAL A 140 1.89 -2.41 8.10
CA VAL A 140 0.43 -2.24 8.03
C VAL A 140 -0.18 -2.98 9.22
N ASP A 141 -1.21 -2.37 9.80
CA ASP A 141 -2.06 -3.03 10.78
C ASP A 141 -3.19 -3.79 10.06
N HIS A 142 -3.15 -5.12 10.16
CA HIS A 142 -4.14 -6.05 9.62
C HIS A 142 -4.93 -6.77 10.71
N SER A 143 -4.92 -6.31 11.96
CA SER A 143 -5.66 -6.91 13.08
C SER A 143 -7.18 -6.98 12.89
N TYR A 144 -7.73 -6.39 11.82
CA TYR A 144 -9.13 -6.59 11.46
C TYR A 144 -9.39 -7.96 10.80
N TRP A 145 -8.36 -8.65 10.29
CA TRP A 145 -8.46 -10.03 9.84
C TRP A 145 -8.72 -10.94 11.04
N LYS A 146 -9.43 -12.05 10.81
CA LYS A 146 -9.81 -13.00 11.85
C LYS A 146 -9.07 -14.30 11.64
N ILE A 147 -8.54 -14.86 12.73
CA ILE A 147 -7.91 -16.17 12.72
C ILE A 147 -8.87 -17.17 13.36
N VAL A 148 -9.16 -18.23 12.62
CA VAL A 148 -10.03 -19.33 13.07
C VAL A 148 -9.19 -20.58 13.20
N LYS A 149 -9.27 -21.24 14.36
CA LYS A 149 -8.67 -22.54 14.60
C LYS A 149 -9.68 -23.64 14.31
N VAL A 150 -9.25 -24.64 13.55
CA VAL A 150 -10.08 -25.79 13.20
C VAL A 150 -9.32 -27.05 13.54
N GLU A 151 -9.98 -27.94 14.29
CA GLU A 151 -9.43 -29.26 14.59
C GLU A 151 -9.43 -30.13 13.33
N ALA A 152 -8.32 -30.82 13.06
CA ALA A 152 -8.21 -31.73 11.92
C ALA A 152 -9.01 -33.02 12.18
N SER A 153 -10.34 -32.94 12.04
CA SER A 153 -11.23 -34.09 12.08
C SER A 153 -11.17 -34.90 10.78
N LYS A 154 -11.50 -36.20 10.86
CA LYS A 154 -11.57 -37.08 9.69
C LYS A 154 -12.59 -36.53 8.69
N GLY A 155 -12.14 -36.19 7.48
CA GLY A 155 -12.97 -35.62 6.41
C GLY A 155 -12.84 -34.10 6.21
N PHE A 156 -12.13 -33.38 7.09
CA PHE A 156 -11.90 -31.95 6.89
C PHE A 156 -11.06 -31.66 5.64
N GLU A 157 -10.04 -32.47 5.38
CA GLU A 157 -9.18 -32.30 4.20
C GLU A 157 -9.93 -32.56 2.88
N SER A 158 -10.83 -33.55 2.83
CA SER A 158 -11.66 -33.78 1.63
C SER A 158 -12.68 -32.66 1.44
N ALA A 159 -13.25 -32.14 2.51
CA ALA A 159 -14.07 -30.93 2.46
C ALA A 159 -13.26 -29.75 1.90
N LEU A 160 -12.07 -29.47 2.45
CA LEU A 160 -11.21 -28.38 2.01
C LEU A 160 -10.82 -28.51 0.53
N LYS A 161 -10.53 -29.72 0.03
CA LYS A 161 -10.33 -29.98 -1.42
C LYS A 161 -11.54 -29.56 -2.25
N THR A 162 -12.73 -29.88 -1.77
CA THR A 162 -14.00 -29.56 -2.43
C THR A 162 -14.24 -28.05 -2.46
N PHE A 163 -14.08 -27.36 -1.33
CA PHE A 163 -14.25 -25.91 -1.22
C PHE A 163 -13.18 -25.13 -2.00
N ALA A 164 -11.93 -25.61 -2.02
CA ALA A 164 -10.86 -24.98 -2.80
C ALA A 164 -10.89 -25.37 -4.30
N ARG A 165 -11.63 -26.41 -4.67
CA ARG A 165 -11.70 -27.00 -6.02
C ARG A 165 -10.35 -27.42 -6.57
N ILE A 166 -9.53 -28.05 -5.73
CA ILE A 166 -8.19 -28.53 -6.11
C ILE A 166 -8.16 -30.06 -6.06
N LYS A 167 -7.48 -30.68 -7.02
CA LYS A 167 -7.30 -32.14 -7.10
C LYS A 167 -6.51 -32.70 -5.90
N SER A 168 -5.44 -32.01 -5.52
CA SER A 168 -4.56 -32.37 -4.41
C SER A 168 -4.32 -31.16 -3.51
N LEU A 169 -4.42 -31.33 -2.19
CA LEU A 169 -4.05 -30.27 -1.28
C LEU A 169 -2.54 -30.03 -1.32
N PRO A 170 -2.10 -28.78 -1.10
CA PRO A 170 -0.69 -28.51 -0.82
C PRO A 170 -0.23 -29.32 0.40
N ASN A 171 1.06 -29.67 0.43
CA ASN A 171 1.62 -30.29 1.63
C ASN A 171 1.58 -29.27 2.79
N PHE A 172 0.79 -29.56 3.81
CA PHE A 172 0.66 -28.73 5.00
C PHE A 172 1.61 -29.14 6.13
N GLU A 173 2.34 -30.24 6.00
CA GLU A 173 3.15 -30.81 7.08
C GLU A 173 4.51 -30.11 7.30
N ASP A 174 4.92 -29.26 6.36
CA ASP A 174 6.25 -28.62 6.33
C ASP A 174 6.30 -27.25 7.03
N GLY A 175 5.31 -26.90 7.86
CA GLY A 175 5.22 -25.55 8.45
C GLY A 175 5.02 -24.45 7.40
N ARG A 176 4.53 -24.81 6.21
CA ARG A 176 4.29 -23.90 5.10
C ARG A 176 2.92 -23.25 5.20
N CYS A 177 2.86 -21.97 4.84
CA CYS A 177 1.62 -21.25 4.67
C CYS A 177 1.19 -21.30 3.19
N HIS A 178 -0.08 -21.57 2.93
CA HIS A 178 -0.64 -21.62 1.59
C HIS A 178 -1.78 -20.62 1.44
N GLN A 179 -1.80 -19.88 0.34
CA GLN A 179 -2.92 -19.03 -0.03
C GLN A 179 -3.88 -19.84 -0.91
N LEU A 180 -5.08 -20.06 -0.40
CA LEU A 180 -6.17 -20.74 -1.11
C LEU A 180 -7.29 -19.76 -1.43
N VAL A 181 -8.09 -20.07 -2.44
CA VAL A 181 -9.34 -19.36 -2.72
C VAL A 181 -10.47 -20.34 -2.50
N LEU A 182 -11.39 -20.00 -1.60
CA LEU A 182 -12.52 -20.85 -1.26
C LEU A 182 -13.75 -20.49 -2.09
N TYR A 183 -14.54 -21.49 -2.44
CA TYR A 183 -15.78 -21.39 -3.21
C TYR A 183 -16.92 -22.06 -2.45
N SER A 184 -18.15 -21.58 -2.65
CA SER A 184 -19.33 -22.29 -2.19
C SER A 184 -19.46 -23.64 -2.92
N PRO A 185 -19.83 -24.71 -2.20
CA PRO A 185 -19.90 -26.07 -2.73
C PRO A 185 -21.11 -26.26 -3.66
N GLU A 186 -22.17 -25.46 -3.50
CA GLU A 186 -23.43 -25.59 -4.23
C GLU A 186 -23.33 -25.14 -5.70
N ALA A 187 -22.40 -24.25 -6.02
CA ALA A 187 -22.30 -23.69 -7.36
C ALA A 187 -21.46 -24.56 -8.29
N LYS A 188 -22.04 -25.10 -9.37
CA LYS A 188 -21.26 -25.80 -10.43
C LYS A 188 -20.26 -24.91 -11.18
N THR A 189 -20.30 -23.59 -10.99
CA THR A 189 -19.42 -22.61 -11.66
C THR A 189 -18.63 -21.78 -10.66
N PHE A 190 -17.55 -21.11 -11.08
CA PHE A 190 -16.72 -20.23 -10.24
C PHE A 190 -17.42 -18.93 -9.77
N LYS A 191 -18.75 -18.83 -9.95
CA LYS A 191 -19.52 -17.61 -9.67
C LYS A 191 -19.69 -17.33 -8.17
N ASN A 192 -19.72 -18.36 -7.32
CA ASN A 192 -19.88 -18.21 -5.87
C ASN A 192 -18.53 -18.37 -5.15
N CYS A 193 -17.60 -17.45 -5.41
CA CYS A 193 -16.33 -17.37 -4.70
C CYS A 193 -16.56 -16.76 -3.31
N LEU A 194 -16.12 -17.45 -2.25
CA LEU A 194 -16.12 -16.91 -0.89
C LEU A 194 -15.00 -15.90 -0.71
N GLY A 195 -13.79 -16.23 -1.20
CA GLY A 195 -12.65 -15.32 -1.20
C GLY A 195 -11.32 -16.01 -0.88
N PRO A 196 -10.22 -15.24 -0.86
CA PRO A 196 -8.89 -15.73 -0.54
C PRO A 196 -8.72 -15.96 0.97
N VAL A 197 -8.00 -17.01 1.33
CA VAL A 197 -7.72 -17.43 2.71
C VAL A 197 -6.28 -17.91 2.80
N LEU A 198 -5.60 -17.55 3.89
CA LEU A 198 -4.29 -18.13 4.21
C LEU A 198 -4.49 -19.29 5.19
N VAL A 199 -3.86 -20.42 4.91
CA VAL A 199 -4.02 -21.67 5.66
C VAL A 199 -2.65 -22.24 6.01
N TRP A 200 -2.48 -22.64 7.26
CA TRP A 200 -1.32 -23.44 7.70
C TRP A 200 -1.74 -24.42 8.78
N LYS A 201 -1.01 -25.53 8.89
CA LYS A 201 -1.25 -26.58 9.91
C LYS A 201 -0.20 -26.43 11.00
N LYS A 202 -0.63 -26.33 12.25
CA LYS A 202 0.27 -26.36 13.40
C LYS A 202 0.54 -27.83 13.74
N LYS A 203 1.82 -28.23 13.75
CA LYS A 203 2.26 -29.52 14.32
C LYS A 203 2.25 -29.38 15.84
N GLU A 204 1.13 -29.73 16.45
CA GLU A 204 1.07 -30.12 17.87
C GLU A 204 0.72 -31.61 17.93
N ASN A 205 1.09 -32.26 19.04
CA ASN A 205 0.73 -33.65 19.32
C ASN A 205 -0.76 -33.87 19.04
N SER A 206 -1.08 -34.95 18.32
CA SER A 206 -2.38 -35.30 17.78
C SER A 206 -3.56 -34.96 18.71
N PRO A 207 -4.65 -34.32 18.22
CA PRO A 207 -4.96 -33.96 16.83
C PRO A 207 -4.38 -32.60 16.39
N GLY A 208 -3.86 -32.53 15.15
CA GLY A 208 -3.31 -31.30 14.60
C GLY A 208 -4.37 -30.24 14.31
N PHE A 209 -4.01 -28.95 14.42
CA PHE A 209 -4.92 -27.83 14.17
C PHE A 209 -4.58 -27.11 12.87
N PHE A 210 -5.60 -26.76 12.09
CA PHE A 210 -5.50 -25.83 10.98
C PHE A 210 -5.85 -24.42 11.44
N GLU A 211 -5.00 -23.46 11.11
CA GLU A 211 -5.25 -22.04 11.35
C GLU A 211 -5.59 -21.37 10.02
N PHE A 212 -6.74 -20.69 9.97
CA PHE A 212 -7.23 -19.96 8.82
C PHE A 212 -7.20 -18.46 9.10
N CYS A 213 -6.47 -17.70 8.30
CA CYS A 213 -6.53 -16.25 8.33
C CYS A 213 -7.53 -15.75 7.27
N LEU A 214 -8.65 -15.22 7.77
CA LEU A 214 -9.81 -14.83 6.99
C LEU A 214 -9.98 -13.32 6.99
N HIS A 215 -10.29 -12.77 5.83
CA HIS A 215 -10.80 -11.41 5.74
C HIS A 215 -12.24 -11.34 6.29
N PRO A 216 -12.66 -10.30 7.02
CA PRO A 216 -14.00 -10.25 7.65
C PRO A 216 -15.18 -10.43 6.70
N ALA A 217 -15.03 -10.07 5.42
CA ALA A 217 -16.07 -10.29 4.41
C ALA A 217 -16.28 -11.79 4.10
N VAL A 218 -15.24 -12.61 4.26
CA VAL A 218 -15.25 -14.06 4.00
C VAL A 218 -15.75 -14.83 5.22
N VAL A 219 -15.60 -14.26 6.42
CA VAL A 219 -15.91 -14.89 7.70
C VAL A 219 -17.35 -15.46 7.76
N PRO A 220 -18.42 -14.72 7.43
CA PRO A 220 -19.79 -15.26 7.52
C PRO A 220 -20.00 -16.47 6.63
N GLY A 221 -19.59 -16.39 5.36
CA GLY A 221 -19.73 -17.50 4.41
C GLY A 221 -18.83 -18.68 4.74
N PHE A 222 -17.68 -18.44 5.38
CA PHE A 222 -16.84 -19.52 5.90
C PHE A 222 -17.54 -20.28 7.03
N PHE A 223 -18.07 -19.56 8.03
CA PHE A 223 -18.75 -20.19 9.17
C PHE A 223 -20.02 -20.94 8.77
N GLU A 224 -20.80 -20.42 7.83
CA GLU A 224 -21.99 -21.11 7.31
C GLU A 224 -21.63 -22.47 6.70
N ASN A 225 -20.61 -22.49 5.84
CA ASN A 225 -20.18 -23.66 5.10
C ASN A 225 -19.39 -24.68 5.93
N PHE A 226 -18.60 -24.21 6.90
CA PHE A 226 -17.72 -25.04 7.73
C PHE A 226 -18.27 -25.28 9.14
N SER A 227 -19.49 -24.82 9.44
CA SER A 227 -20.16 -25.00 10.75
C SER A 227 -20.08 -26.42 11.30
N ARG A 228 -20.14 -27.44 10.42
CA ARG A 228 -20.04 -28.87 10.78
C ARG A 228 -18.68 -29.31 11.32
N PHE A 229 -17.61 -28.59 10.98
CA PHE A 229 -16.22 -28.94 11.32
C PHE A 229 -15.62 -27.99 12.36
N LEU A 230 -16.37 -26.99 12.82
CA LEU A 230 -15.88 -25.92 13.68
C LEU A 230 -16.38 -26.11 15.11
N PRO A 231 -15.51 -26.43 16.09
CA PRO A 231 -15.74 -25.93 17.43
C PRO A 231 -15.59 -24.39 17.37
N ASN A 232 -16.53 -23.65 17.94
CA ASN A 232 -16.67 -22.19 17.87
C ASN A 232 -15.48 -21.40 18.48
N VAL A 233 -14.26 -21.52 17.96
CA VAL A 233 -13.07 -20.85 18.50
C VAL A 233 -12.54 -19.82 17.50
N VAL A 234 -13.08 -18.60 17.59
CA VAL A 234 -12.47 -17.41 17.00
C VAL A 234 -11.40 -16.91 17.97
N GLU A 235 -10.13 -17.02 17.58
CA GLU A 235 -9.07 -16.46 18.41
C GLU A 235 -8.92 -14.96 18.19
N LYS A 236 -8.79 -14.22 19.29
CA LYS A 236 -8.49 -12.79 19.28
C LYS A 236 -6.98 -12.60 19.10
N ARG A 237 -6.52 -12.72 17.85
CA ARG A 237 -5.13 -12.44 17.45
C ARG A 237 -5.04 -11.15 16.64
N ALA A 238 -3.93 -10.45 16.83
CA ALA A 238 -3.53 -9.29 16.06
C ALA A 238 -2.55 -9.68 14.96
N ILE A 239 -2.58 -8.95 13.83
CA ILE A 239 -1.70 -9.19 12.69
C ILE A 239 -1.06 -7.89 12.25
N LEU A 240 0.27 -7.85 12.30
CA LEU A 240 1.06 -6.75 11.75
C LEU A 240 1.85 -7.24 10.54
N THR A 241 1.52 -6.70 9.36
CA THR A 241 2.21 -7.05 8.12
C THR A 241 3.34 -6.08 7.84
N PHE A 242 4.53 -6.60 7.62
CA PHE A 242 5.72 -5.86 7.24
C PHE A 242 6.06 -6.08 5.77
N TYR A 243 6.52 -5.02 5.12
CA TYR A 243 6.92 -5.01 3.72
C TYR A 243 8.34 -4.48 3.57
N GLY A 244 9.13 -5.19 2.79
CA GLY A 244 10.46 -4.75 2.34
C GLY A 244 11.63 -5.45 3.05
N PRO A 245 12.83 -5.38 2.45
CA PRO A 245 13.99 -6.21 2.80
C PRO A 245 14.54 -5.94 4.20
N GLU A 246 14.45 -4.71 4.71
CA GLU A 246 14.94 -4.40 6.07
C GLU A 246 13.96 -4.84 7.18
N SER A 247 12.78 -5.37 6.83
CA SER A 247 11.75 -5.67 7.82
C SER A 247 12.18 -6.72 8.84
N LEU A 248 12.82 -7.79 8.37
CA LEU A 248 13.26 -8.87 9.24
C LEU A 248 14.30 -8.39 10.26
N LYS A 249 15.33 -7.67 9.78
CA LYS A 249 16.34 -7.04 10.63
C LYS A 249 15.71 -6.18 11.73
N LYS A 250 14.71 -5.37 11.37
CA LYS A 250 14.00 -4.55 12.36
C LYS A 250 13.17 -5.35 13.35
N ILE A 251 12.58 -6.47 12.95
CA ILE A 251 11.86 -7.38 13.84
C ILE A 251 12.82 -7.96 14.87
N VAL A 252 13.96 -8.49 14.42
CA VAL A 252 15.02 -9.05 15.29
C VAL A 252 15.53 -7.99 16.27
N GLU A 253 15.89 -6.80 15.80
CA GLU A 253 16.36 -5.69 16.64
C GLU A 253 15.31 -5.22 17.66
N THR A 254 14.04 -5.16 17.26
CA THR A 254 12.96 -4.59 18.11
C THR A 254 12.48 -5.60 19.16
N LEU A 255 12.37 -6.87 18.80
CA LEU A 255 11.89 -7.93 19.68
C LEU A 255 13.02 -8.62 20.46
N LYS A 256 14.29 -8.30 20.16
CA LYS A 256 15.49 -8.92 20.75
C LYS A 256 15.37 -10.44 20.77
N LEU A 257 15.11 -11.00 19.59
CA LEU A 257 14.92 -12.45 19.45
C LEU A 257 16.18 -13.19 19.90
N LYS A 258 16.00 -14.15 20.80
CA LYS A 258 16.97 -15.23 21.02
C LYS A 258 16.57 -16.34 20.05
N CYS A 259 17.29 -16.49 18.95
CA CYS A 259 17.09 -17.62 18.04
C CYS A 259 18.02 -18.76 18.43
N ASP A 260 17.55 -19.98 18.21
CA ASP A 260 18.42 -21.17 18.15
C ASP A 260 19.28 -21.07 16.88
N GLU A 261 20.51 -21.58 16.89
CA GLU A 261 21.47 -21.46 15.76
C GLU A 261 20.87 -21.94 14.42
N GLU A 262 20.05 -22.99 14.43
CA GLU A 262 19.36 -23.50 13.23
C GLU A 262 18.33 -22.51 12.65
N LYS A 263 17.57 -21.83 13.52
CA LYS A 263 16.61 -20.81 13.10
C LYS A 263 17.33 -19.58 12.60
N GLU A 264 18.46 -19.23 13.21
CA GLU A 264 19.31 -18.10 12.80
C GLU A 264 19.91 -18.33 11.41
N ASN A 265 20.40 -19.54 11.11
CA ASN A 265 20.88 -19.90 9.78
C ASN A 265 19.77 -19.83 8.73
N LEU A 266 18.59 -20.40 9.01
CA LEU A 266 17.44 -20.30 8.12
C LEU A 266 16.93 -18.86 7.96
N PHE A 267 17.06 -18.03 9.00
CA PHE A 267 16.80 -16.60 8.91
C PHE A 267 17.80 -15.88 8.01
N ASN A 268 19.08 -16.20 8.10
CA ASN A 268 20.13 -15.63 7.25
C ASN A 268 19.95 -16.05 5.79
N ASP A 269 19.57 -17.31 5.54
CA ASP A 269 19.25 -17.81 4.19
C ASP A 269 18.06 -17.08 3.55
N VAL A 270 17.04 -16.74 4.36
CA VAL A 270 15.88 -15.93 3.93
C VAL A 270 16.30 -14.49 3.65
N ILE A 271 17.26 -13.93 4.39
CA ILE A 271 17.80 -12.57 4.18
C ILE A 271 18.63 -12.51 2.89
N GLU A 272 19.44 -13.53 2.62
CA GLU A 272 20.31 -13.61 1.45
C GLU A 272 19.55 -13.99 0.17
N GLY A 273 18.28 -14.38 0.29
CA GLY A 273 17.42 -14.75 -0.84
C GLY A 273 17.83 -16.08 -1.50
N ALA A 274 18.68 -16.86 -0.83
CA ALA A 274 19.28 -18.09 -1.34
C ALA A 274 18.30 -19.29 -1.28
N LEU A 275 17.39 -19.30 -0.30
CA LEU A 275 16.19 -20.14 -0.26
C LEU A 275 15.00 -19.18 -0.18
N VAL A 276 13.83 -19.39 -0.79
CA VAL A 276 12.82 -20.32 -0.29
C VAL A 276 11.76 -20.49 -1.40
N VAL A 277 11.45 -21.75 -1.71
CA VAL A 277 10.27 -22.13 -2.50
C VAL A 277 9.07 -22.20 -1.55
N GLY A 278 8.33 -21.09 -1.41
CA GLY A 278 7.06 -21.06 -0.65
C GLY A 278 7.02 -20.07 0.51
N SER A 279 5.88 -20.04 1.21
CA SER A 279 5.68 -19.23 2.42
C SER A 279 5.96 -20.09 3.66
N LEU A 280 6.75 -19.60 4.61
CA LEU A 280 7.17 -20.34 5.82
C LEU A 280 6.52 -19.74 7.07
N VAL A 281 6.24 -20.58 8.06
CA VAL A 281 5.73 -20.17 9.37
C VAL A 281 6.74 -20.53 10.45
N PHE A 282 7.15 -19.53 11.22
CA PHE A 282 8.04 -19.69 12.36
C PHE A 282 7.31 -19.34 13.65
N ASN A 283 7.51 -20.12 14.71
CA ASN A 283 6.95 -19.84 16.03
C ASN A 283 8.08 -19.40 16.97
N PHE A 284 7.88 -18.27 17.66
CA PHE A 284 8.82 -17.73 18.63
C PHE A 284 8.13 -17.38 19.93
N SER A 285 8.89 -17.42 21.01
CA SER A 285 8.52 -16.85 22.30
C SER A 285 9.57 -15.83 22.70
N THR A 286 9.15 -14.64 23.11
CA THR A 286 10.05 -13.62 23.70
C THR A 286 9.47 -13.07 25.00
N LYS A 287 10.26 -12.33 25.76
CA LYS A 287 9.77 -11.61 26.95
C LYS A 287 9.67 -10.13 26.64
N ILE A 288 8.46 -9.58 26.76
CA ILE A 288 8.20 -8.14 26.68
C ILE A 288 7.69 -7.71 28.05
N ASP A 289 8.44 -6.82 28.71
CA ASP A 289 8.04 -6.19 29.98
C ASP A 289 7.60 -7.26 31.01
N GLU A 290 8.43 -8.31 31.14
CA GLU A 290 8.27 -9.50 32.01
C GLU A 290 7.18 -10.51 31.62
N LYS A 291 6.34 -10.20 30.61
CA LYS A 291 5.36 -11.14 30.07
C LYS A 291 5.94 -11.97 28.93
N VAL A 292 5.61 -13.26 28.91
CA VAL A 292 5.90 -14.13 27.77
C VAL A 292 4.98 -13.72 26.61
N PHE A 293 5.59 -13.49 25.46
CA PHE A 293 4.99 -13.04 24.22
C PHE A 293 5.27 -14.09 23.16
N ASP A 294 4.27 -14.92 22.89
CA ASP A 294 4.31 -15.90 21.81
C ASP A 294 3.80 -15.27 20.52
N PHE A 295 4.57 -15.43 19.45
CA PHE A 295 4.19 -14.92 18.15
C PHE A 295 4.62 -15.87 17.04
N GLN A 296 3.86 -15.82 15.95
CA GLN A 296 4.15 -16.51 14.71
C GLN A 296 4.62 -15.49 13.68
N LEU A 297 5.71 -15.80 13.00
CA LEU A 297 6.22 -15.03 11.89
C LEU A 297 5.96 -15.82 10.60
N ILE A 298 5.06 -15.29 9.77
CA ILE A 298 4.71 -15.90 8.49
C ILE A 298 5.44 -15.13 7.39
N TYR A 299 6.42 -15.77 6.77
CA TYR A 299 7.07 -15.27 5.57
C TYR A 299 6.22 -15.61 4.35
N ARG A 300 5.87 -14.61 3.55
CA ARG A 300 5.20 -14.76 2.26
C ARG A 300 6.07 -14.20 1.15
N LYS A 301 6.27 -15.00 0.10
CA LYS A 301 6.91 -14.55 -1.14
C LYS A 301 5.90 -13.73 -1.95
N GLY A 302 6.12 -12.42 -2.05
CA GLY A 302 5.27 -11.52 -2.84
C GLY A 302 6.01 -10.24 -3.24
N PRO A 303 5.63 -9.57 -4.35
CA PRO A 303 6.18 -8.27 -4.71
C PRO A 303 5.61 -7.21 -3.76
N PRO A 304 6.43 -6.45 -2.99
CA PRO A 304 7.89 -6.32 -3.02
C PRO A 304 8.59 -7.44 -2.24
N GLU A 305 9.49 -8.18 -2.91
CA GLU A 305 10.43 -9.27 -2.53
C GLU A 305 10.27 -10.04 -1.19
N MET A 306 9.80 -9.43 -0.10
CA MET A 306 9.54 -10.04 1.19
C MET A 306 8.32 -9.39 1.89
N ILE A 307 7.33 -10.21 2.23
CA ILE A 307 6.22 -9.87 3.12
C ILE A 307 6.33 -10.73 4.37
N LEU A 308 6.24 -10.12 5.55
CA LEU A 308 6.30 -10.81 6.84
C LEU A 308 5.05 -10.47 7.64
N ASP A 309 4.24 -11.46 8.02
CA ASP A 309 3.12 -11.25 8.93
C ASP A 309 3.53 -11.70 10.34
N LEU A 310 3.46 -10.76 11.28
CA LEU A 310 3.63 -11.02 12.70
C LEU A 310 2.25 -11.24 13.31
N VAL A 311 1.96 -12.49 13.69
CA VAL A 311 0.70 -12.92 14.29
C VAL A 311 0.91 -13.19 15.77
N PHE A 312 0.12 -12.57 16.63
CA PHE A 312 0.28 -12.68 18.08
C PHE A 312 -1.02 -12.33 18.82
N ASP A 313 -1.06 -12.48 20.14
CA ASP A 313 -2.25 -12.16 20.95
C ASP A 313 -2.59 -10.65 20.90
N GLU A 314 -3.87 -10.32 20.65
CA GLU A 314 -4.39 -8.95 20.58
C GLU A 314 -4.04 -8.11 21.82
N ALA A 315 -3.87 -8.75 22.99
CA ALA A 315 -3.47 -8.07 24.23
C ALA A 315 -2.19 -7.22 24.09
N PHE A 316 -1.23 -7.67 23.28
CA PHE A 316 0.07 -7.03 23.11
C PHE A 316 0.15 -6.08 21.90
N GLU A 317 -0.90 -6.00 21.08
CA GLU A 317 -0.91 -5.27 19.79
C GLU A 317 -0.39 -3.85 19.93
N LYS A 318 -0.90 -3.16 20.95
CA LYS A 318 -0.55 -1.77 21.19
C LYS A 318 0.94 -1.63 21.51
N GLU A 319 1.45 -2.41 22.45
CA GLU A 319 2.83 -2.31 22.94
C GLU A 319 3.84 -2.65 21.83
N VAL A 320 3.61 -3.76 21.14
CA VAL A 320 4.42 -4.23 20.02
C VAL A 320 4.43 -3.19 18.90
N PHE A 321 3.25 -2.72 18.47
CA PHE A 321 3.13 -1.70 17.45
C PHE A 321 3.87 -0.41 17.80
N TYR A 322 3.77 0.06 19.06
CA TYR A 322 4.50 1.25 19.50
C TYR A 322 6.02 1.04 19.42
N LYS A 323 6.57 -0.12 19.83
CA LYS A 323 8.00 -0.40 19.72
C LYS A 323 8.49 -0.27 18.27
N PHE A 324 7.77 -0.83 17.31
CA PHE A 324 8.09 -0.69 15.88
C PHE A 324 8.01 0.74 15.35
N VAL A 325 7.00 1.51 15.78
CA VAL A 325 6.88 2.93 15.42
C VAL A 325 8.06 3.75 15.97
N HIS A 326 8.55 3.43 17.17
CA HIS A 326 9.73 4.09 17.75
C HIS A 326 11.01 3.70 17.01
N ASN A 327 11.13 2.45 16.56
CA ASN A 327 12.24 1.99 15.72
C ASN A 327 12.15 2.44 14.24
N ARG A 328 11.49 3.58 14.00
CA ARG A 328 11.37 4.25 12.70
C ARG A 328 10.81 3.36 11.58
N CYS A 329 10.00 2.35 11.91
CA CYS A 329 9.22 1.62 10.90
C CYS A 329 8.16 2.57 10.33
N ARG A 330 8.01 2.57 9.01
CA ARG A 330 7.01 3.45 8.39
C ARG A 330 5.66 2.77 8.39
N VAL A 331 4.72 3.35 9.12
CA VAL A 331 3.33 2.87 9.09
C VAL A 331 2.65 3.25 7.79
N LEU A 332 1.87 2.32 7.28
CA LEU A 332 1.01 2.42 6.12
C LEU A 332 -0.45 2.42 6.58
N GLY A 333 -1.33 3.02 5.80
CA GLY A 333 -2.77 2.80 5.94
C GLY A 333 -3.24 1.77 4.92
N LEU A 334 -4.54 1.51 4.85
CA LEU A 334 -5.16 0.85 3.71
C LEU A 334 -4.85 1.71 2.48
N PHE A 335 -3.90 1.24 1.67
CA PHE A 335 -3.60 1.90 0.41
C PHE A 335 -4.80 1.73 -0.50
N ASP A 336 -5.40 2.85 -0.90
CA ASP A 336 -6.02 2.93 -2.23
C ASP A 336 -4.92 2.58 -3.24
N GLU A 337 -4.98 1.38 -3.82
CA GLU A 337 -4.39 1.10 -5.14
C GLU A 337 -5.05 1.97 -6.23
N GLU A 338 -6.10 2.70 -5.86
CA GLU A 338 -6.86 3.59 -6.71
C GLU A 338 -6.20 4.98 -6.89
N ASN A 339 -5.20 5.02 -7.76
CA ASN A 339 -5.46 5.78 -8.99
C ASN A 339 -5.79 4.86 -10.17
N LYS A 340 -5.94 3.54 -9.93
CA LYS A 340 -6.76 2.63 -10.74
C LYS A 340 -7.45 1.62 -9.83
N ILE A 341 -8.77 1.74 -9.75
CA ILE A 341 -9.70 0.70 -9.33
C ILE A 341 -9.34 -0.60 -10.04
N VAL A 342 -9.08 -1.66 -9.27
CA VAL A 342 -9.51 -3.01 -9.65
C VAL A 342 -10.43 -3.46 -8.52
N PRO A 343 -11.74 -3.65 -8.76
CA PRO A 343 -12.68 -3.93 -7.71
C PRO A 343 -12.62 -5.41 -7.35
N MET A 344 -12.60 -5.73 -6.06
CA MET A 344 -12.92 -7.08 -5.57
C MET A 344 -14.40 -7.23 -5.17
N SER A 345 -15.28 -6.43 -5.80
CA SER A 345 -16.73 -6.66 -5.81
C SER A 345 -17.41 -5.87 -6.94
N ARG A 346 -17.65 -6.53 -8.07
CA ARG A 346 -18.98 -6.42 -8.71
C ARG A 346 -19.83 -7.51 -8.06
N ILE A 347 -20.42 -7.20 -6.92
CA ILE A 347 -21.64 -7.78 -6.34
C ILE A 347 -22.02 -6.75 -5.25
N PHE A 348 -23.28 -6.32 -5.25
CA PHE A 348 -23.88 -5.21 -4.51
C PHE A 348 -23.76 -3.83 -5.17
N ASP A 349 -24.81 -3.53 -5.94
CA ASP A 349 -25.22 -2.19 -6.32
C ASP A 349 -25.35 -1.29 -5.08
N LEU A 350 -24.58 -0.21 -5.07
CA LEU A 350 -24.93 0.99 -4.32
C LEU A 350 -24.77 2.18 -5.28
N GLU A 351 -25.91 2.74 -5.67
CA GLU A 351 -25.99 3.99 -6.42
C GLU A 351 -25.36 5.14 -5.61
N GLU A 352 -24.29 5.75 -6.12
CA GLU A 352 -23.82 7.05 -5.61
C GLU A 352 -23.98 8.16 -6.66
N LYS A 353 -24.92 9.07 -6.39
CA LYS A 353 -25.12 10.33 -7.13
C LYS A 353 -23.92 11.27 -6.96
N PRO A 354 -23.45 11.97 -8.01
CA PRO A 354 -22.32 12.89 -7.88
C PRO A 354 -22.75 14.26 -7.34
N LYS A 355 -22.13 14.72 -6.23
CA LYS A 355 -22.23 16.13 -5.80
C LYS A 355 -21.13 16.97 -6.46
N ILE A 356 -21.48 17.59 -7.60
CA ILE A 356 -20.65 18.62 -8.25
C ILE A 356 -20.91 19.99 -7.60
N ASN A 357 -19.85 20.73 -7.32
CA ASN A 357 -19.90 22.01 -6.63
C ASN A 357 -20.28 23.17 -7.59
N LYS A 358 -21.21 24.06 -7.23
CA LYS A 358 -21.78 25.13 -8.10
C LYS A 358 -20.73 26.07 -8.73
N ARG A 359 -19.52 26.16 -8.16
CA ARG A 359 -18.40 26.97 -8.66
C ARG A 359 -17.67 26.34 -9.86
N GLN A 360 -17.70 25.01 -10.03
CA GLN A 360 -17.13 24.32 -11.18
C GLN A 360 -18.01 24.46 -12.44
N LYS A 361 -19.34 24.50 -12.27
CA LYS A 361 -20.31 24.74 -13.36
C LYS A 361 -20.13 26.11 -14.06
N ARG A 362 -19.61 27.12 -13.36
CA ARG A 362 -19.43 28.49 -13.90
C ARG A 362 -18.07 28.72 -14.58
N LYS A 363 -17.03 27.93 -14.28
CA LYS A 363 -15.72 28.04 -14.96
C LYS A 363 -15.68 27.30 -16.30
N LEU A 364 -16.41 26.19 -16.44
CA LEU A 364 -16.52 25.46 -17.71
C LEU A 364 -17.37 26.18 -18.78
N LYS A 365 -18.14 27.21 -18.41
CA LYS A 365 -18.99 27.97 -19.34
C LYS A 365 -18.31 29.21 -19.97
N LYS A 366 -17.07 29.55 -19.60
CA LYS A 366 -16.40 30.80 -20.03
C LYS A 366 -15.05 30.62 -20.74
N GLN A 367 -14.69 29.40 -21.12
CA GLN A 367 -13.50 29.14 -21.93
C GLN A 367 -13.88 28.34 -23.18
N LYS A 368 -14.68 28.98 -24.04
CA LYS A 368 -14.58 28.85 -25.49
C LYS A 368 -14.13 30.23 -25.99
N VAL A 369 -13.06 30.29 -26.77
CA VAL A 369 -12.84 31.10 -28.00
C VAL A 369 -11.36 30.98 -28.36
N SER A 370 -11.06 30.17 -29.39
CA SER A 370 -10.19 30.48 -30.55
C SER A 370 -9.97 29.20 -31.38
N GLU A 371 -10.53 29.25 -32.61
CA GLU A 371 -10.13 28.59 -33.88
C GLU A 371 -9.88 27.06 -33.84
N GLU A 372 -10.86 26.18 -34.05
CA GLU A 372 -11.64 25.85 -35.26
C GLU A 372 -10.82 25.32 -36.46
N VAL A 373 -10.73 23.99 -36.53
CA VAL A 373 -11.18 23.26 -37.73
C VAL A 373 -12.24 22.28 -37.23
N GLU A 374 -13.51 22.68 -37.37
CA GLU A 374 -14.67 21.85 -37.10
C GLU A 374 -15.08 21.14 -38.40
N GLU A 375 -15.22 19.82 -38.36
CA GLU A 375 -16.20 19.16 -39.22
C GLU A 375 -17.44 18.82 -38.35
N PRO A 376 -18.61 19.42 -38.63
CA PRO A 376 -19.83 19.17 -37.89
C PRO A 376 -20.60 18.00 -38.52
N GLY A 377 -21.06 17.03 -37.72
CA GLY A 377 -22.22 16.24 -38.12
C GLY A 377 -22.30 14.75 -37.76
N PHE A 378 -21.27 14.10 -37.23
CA PHE A 378 -21.38 12.64 -37.01
C PHE A 378 -21.92 12.27 -35.62
N LYS A 379 -23.23 11.98 -35.53
CA LYS A 379 -23.83 11.28 -34.38
C LYS A 379 -23.53 9.79 -34.50
N ILE A 380 -22.78 9.24 -33.55
CA ILE A 380 -22.43 7.82 -33.50
C ILE A 380 -23.70 6.99 -33.20
N PRO A 381 -24.02 5.93 -33.98
CA PRO A 381 -25.07 4.98 -33.62
C PRO A 381 -24.69 4.30 -32.31
N GLN A 382 -25.63 4.21 -31.36
CA GLN A 382 -25.38 3.48 -30.11
C GLN A 382 -25.00 2.03 -30.41
N GLY A 383 -23.77 1.65 -30.03
CA GLY A 383 -23.36 0.25 -29.93
C GLY A 383 -22.62 -0.29 -31.15
N THR A 384 -21.28 -0.23 -31.11
CA THR A 384 -20.43 -1.44 -31.14
C THR A 384 -18.98 -1.03 -30.91
N VAL A 385 -18.54 -1.14 -29.66
CA VAL A 385 -17.12 -1.03 -29.34
C VAL A 385 -16.45 -2.31 -29.83
N ILE A 386 -15.63 -2.21 -30.87
CA ILE A 386 -14.95 -3.35 -31.51
C ILE A 386 -13.89 -3.97 -30.59
N GLY A 387 -13.28 -3.17 -29.70
CA GLY A 387 -12.20 -3.62 -28.83
C GLY A 387 -11.64 -2.56 -27.88
N ARG A 388 -10.63 -2.94 -27.10
CA ARG A 388 -9.95 -2.06 -26.15
C ARG A 388 -8.43 -2.10 -26.36
N ILE A 389 -7.81 -0.92 -26.38
CA ILE A 389 -6.34 -0.77 -26.39
C ILE A 389 -5.81 -0.97 -24.96
N VAL A 390 -4.80 -1.82 -24.82
CA VAL A 390 -4.27 -2.34 -23.55
C VAL A 390 -2.90 -1.74 -23.24
N ARG A 391 -2.08 -1.50 -24.28
CA ARG A 391 -0.76 -0.87 -24.18
C ARG A 391 -0.55 0.13 -25.31
N GLY A 392 0.09 1.26 -25.03
CA GLY A 392 0.53 2.24 -26.04
C GLY A 392 1.78 2.96 -25.55
N LEU A 393 2.72 3.23 -26.45
CA LEU A 393 3.93 3.99 -26.14
C LEU A 393 3.56 5.47 -25.91
N ARG A 394 4.09 6.09 -24.85
CA ARG A 394 3.86 7.51 -24.53
C ARG A 394 4.67 8.41 -25.48
N TRP A 395 4.13 9.60 -25.71
CA TRP A 395 4.73 10.76 -26.38
C TRP A 395 6.27 10.82 -26.28
N THR A 396 6.96 10.63 -27.40
CA THR A 396 8.32 11.13 -27.63
C THR A 396 8.22 12.30 -28.61
N SER A 397 8.80 13.45 -28.26
CA SER A 397 8.63 14.72 -28.97
C SER A 397 9.29 14.80 -30.35
N ARG A 398 9.66 13.67 -30.97
CA ARG A 398 10.51 13.64 -32.17
C ARG A 398 9.95 12.90 -33.39
N GLN A 399 8.95 12.03 -33.27
CA GLN A 399 8.61 11.12 -34.38
C GLN A 399 7.12 11.00 -34.77
N GLY A 400 6.20 11.70 -34.10
CA GLY A 400 4.83 11.94 -34.61
C GLY A 400 3.88 10.72 -34.82
N ALA A 401 4.38 9.49 -34.78
CA ALA A 401 3.58 8.27 -34.97
C ALA A 401 3.28 7.57 -33.63
N TYR A 402 2.04 7.11 -33.46
CA TYR A 402 1.57 6.42 -32.26
C TYR A 402 1.18 4.98 -32.59
N TYR A 403 1.66 4.02 -31.80
CA TYR A 403 1.26 2.61 -31.92
C TYR A 403 0.65 2.13 -30.60
N GLY A 404 -0.45 1.38 -30.71
CA GLY A 404 -1.18 0.84 -29.57
C GLY A 404 -1.62 -0.60 -29.83
N PHE A 405 -1.40 -1.48 -28.85
CA PHE A 405 -1.82 -2.87 -28.89
C PHE A 405 -3.09 -3.05 -28.08
N GLY A 406 -4.08 -3.74 -28.65
CA GLY A 406 -5.38 -3.98 -28.03
C GLY A 406 -5.95 -5.35 -28.37
N TYR A 407 -7.08 -5.67 -27.75
CA TYR A 407 -7.88 -6.84 -28.07
C TYR A 407 -9.19 -6.38 -28.72
N CYS A 408 -9.62 -7.05 -29.78
CA CYS A 408 -10.91 -6.84 -30.41
C CYS A 408 -11.71 -8.15 -30.47
N SER A 409 -13.04 -8.03 -30.56
CA SER A 409 -13.91 -9.18 -30.84
C SER A 409 -13.65 -9.66 -32.26
N LYS A 410 -13.40 -10.97 -32.44
CA LYS A 410 -13.14 -11.59 -33.75
C LYS A 410 -14.25 -11.27 -34.74
N ARG A 411 -15.52 -11.44 -34.33
CA ARG A 411 -16.70 -11.15 -35.17
C ARG A 411 -16.77 -9.70 -35.64
N SER A 412 -16.33 -8.76 -34.80
CA SER A 412 -16.32 -7.34 -35.13
C SER A 412 -15.14 -6.97 -36.04
N LEU A 413 -14.01 -7.66 -35.89
CA LEU A 413 -12.87 -7.53 -36.81
C LEU A 413 -13.21 -8.10 -38.18
N ASP A 414 -13.85 -9.26 -38.25
CA ASP A 414 -14.28 -9.90 -39.51
C ASP A 414 -15.26 -9.00 -40.27
N ASN A 415 -16.21 -8.36 -39.56
CA ASN A 415 -17.11 -7.37 -40.15
C ASN A 415 -16.38 -6.11 -40.66
N LEU A 416 -15.37 -5.63 -39.91
CA LEU A 416 -14.57 -4.47 -40.31
C LEU A 416 -13.79 -4.79 -41.60
N MET A 417 -13.09 -5.93 -41.62
CA MET A 417 -12.29 -6.39 -42.76
C MET A 417 -13.19 -6.71 -43.97
N GLY A 418 -14.34 -7.35 -43.77
CA GLY A 418 -15.32 -7.65 -44.81
C GLY A 418 -15.98 -6.41 -45.42
N SER A 419 -16.02 -5.29 -44.69
CA SER A 419 -16.52 -3.99 -45.20
C SER A 419 -15.49 -3.18 -46.00
N GLY A 420 -14.24 -3.66 -46.11
CA GLY A 420 -13.16 -2.96 -46.81
C GLY A 420 -12.64 -1.70 -46.09
N LYS A 421 -13.12 -1.39 -44.89
CA LYS A 421 -12.71 -0.20 -44.12
C LYS A 421 -11.56 -0.54 -43.17
N SER A 422 -10.38 0.02 -43.41
CA SER A 422 -9.22 -0.13 -42.51
C SER A 422 -9.11 0.93 -41.41
N THR A 423 -10.03 1.91 -41.40
CA THR A 423 -10.02 3.05 -40.46
C THR A 423 -11.04 2.85 -39.36
N VAL A 424 -10.63 3.11 -38.12
CA VAL A 424 -11.47 3.05 -36.93
C VAL A 424 -11.31 4.32 -36.11
N PHE A 425 -12.38 4.70 -35.42
CA PHE A 425 -12.33 5.78 -34.44
C PHE A 425 -11.96 5.20 -33.07
N PHE A 426 -10.88 5.69 -32.47
CA PHE A 426 -10.49 5.36 -31.10
C PHE A 426 -10.68 6.56 -30.18
N ARG A 427 -11.05 6.31 -28.93
CA ARG A 427 -11.21 7.32 -27.90
C ARG A 427 -10.46 6.89 -26.64
N ASN A 428 -9.65 7.79 -26.09
CA ASN A 428 -9.06 7.58 -24.77
C ASN A 428 -10.18 7.69 -23.71
N PRO A 429 -10.28 6.80 -22.71
CA PRO A 429 -11.31 6.89 -21.66
C PRO A 429 -11.43 8.28 -21.01
N ASP A 430 -10.31 8.99 -20.89
CA ASP A 430 -10.24 10.32 -20.28
C ASP A 430 -10.56 11.48 -21.24
N SER A 431 -10.65 11.22 -22.55
CA SER A 431 -11.00 12.20 -23.59
C SER A 431 -12.45 12.04 -24.00
N GLN A 432 -13.15 13.11 -24.38
CA GLN A 432 -14.45 12.99 -25.09
C GLN A 432 -14.31 12.94 -26.61
N LYS A 433 -13.12 13.20 -27.14
CA LYS A 433 -12.85 13.22 -28.58
C LYS A 433 -12.44 11.85 -29.08
N TYR A 434 -13.03 11.45 -30.20
CA TYR A 434 -12.58 10.34 -31.02
C TYR A 434 -11.47 10.81 -31.96
N ARG A 435 -10.58 9.89 -32.33
CA ARG A 435 -9.49 10.10 -33.29
C ARG A 435 -9.51 8.95 -34.28
N GLU A 436 -9.21 9.23 -35.54
CA GLU A 436 -9.04 8.19 -36.53
C GLU A 436 -7.73 7.44 -36.32
N ALA A 437 -7.77 6.13 -36.51
CA ALA A 437 -6.62 5.25 -36.54
C ALA A 437 -6.79 4.21 -37.64
N LYS A 438 -5.69 3.79 -38.24
CA LYS A 438 -5.66 2.66 -39.17
C LYS A 438 -5.40 1.37 -38.39
N VAL A 439 -6.21 0.33 -38.62
CA VAL A 439 -6.00 -0.99 -38.03
C VAL A 439 -5.17 -1.82 -39.00
N VAL A 440 -4.12 -2.45 -38.47
CA VAL A 440 -3.30 -3.43 -39.18
C VAL A 440 -3.27 -4.69 -38.32
N VAL A 441 -3.59 -5.84 -38.93
CA VAL A 441 -3.46 -7.15 -38.28
C VAL A 441 -2.02 -7.59 -38.51
N VAL A 442 -1.27 -7.76 -37.43
CA VAL A 442 0.14 -8.19 -37.47
C VAL A 442 0.19 -9.64 -37.01
N ASP A 443 0.83 -10.50 -37.81
CA ASP A 443 0.94 -11.91 -37.47
C ASP A 443 1.94 -12.13 -36.31
N LYS A 444 1.75 -13.18 -35.53
CA LYS A 444 2.56 -13.41 -34.31
C LYS A 444 4.06 -13.59 -34.60
N SER A 445 4.41 -13.99 -35.83
CA SER A 445 5.78 -14.17 -36.32
C SER A 445 6.54 -12.86 -36.57
N GLU A 446 5.85 -11.73 -36.70
CA GLU A 446 6.44 -10.43 -37.09
C GLU A 446 6.73 -9.49 -35.90
N ARG A 447 6.66 -9.98 -34.65
CA ARG A 447 6.95 -9.15 -33.47
C ARG A 447 8.45 -9.02 -33.23
N PHE A 448 9.00 -7.86 -33.58
CA PHE A 448 10.28 -7.33 -33.07
C PHE A 448 10.11 -6.65 -31.70
#